data_AF-A0A9E2LW29-F1
#
_entry.id   AF-A0A9E2LW29-F1
#
_cell.length_a   1.000
_cell.length_b   1.000
_cell.length_c   1.000
_cell.angle_alpha   90.00
_cell.angle_beta   90.00
_cell.angle_gamma   90.00
#
_symmetry.space_group_name_H-M   'P 1'
#
loop_
_entity.id
_entity.type
_entity.pdbx_description
1 polymer ?
#
loop_
_entity_poly.entity_id
_entity_poly.type
_entity_poly.pdbx_seq_one_letter_code
_entity_poly.pdbx_strand_id
1 'polypeptide(L)'
;MRILILLSLFVTLPTTAFATDRENAPDAASPVNQLALRLGVGTPVGLAGLEYSRRVSSVASISGGVGMNAKTPQLAVMPRVSHFLGHLEVGVGVGFSVGGMTSFEEAMSADPVERGTDLGLFGNGELFLRVRFSRYFVGLFGGYSRLLVEFLKPDDRTYPAQKDVFFGGLELGAAF
;
A
#
# COMPACT_ATOMS: atom_id res chain seq x y z
N MET A 1 -5.76 -6.07 27.55
CA MET A 1 -5.39 -4.64 27.63
C MET A 1 -4.02 -4.32 26.99
N ARG A 2 -3.68 -4.96 25.86
CA ARG A 2 -2.38 -4.78 25.16
C ARG A 2 -2.52 -4.34 23.69
N ILE A 3 -3.76 -4.25 23.18
CA ILE A 3 -4.05 -3.92 21.77
C ILE A 3 -4.14 -2.39 21.56
N LEU A 4 -4.39 -1.61 22.61
CA LEU A 4 -4.55 -0.15 22.49
C LEU A 4 -3.23 0.63 22.26
N ILE A 5 -2.08 0.05 22.58
CA ILE A 5 -0.78 0.75 22.51
C ILE A 5 -0.24 0.83 21.06
N LEU A 6 -0.65 -0.11 20.20
CA LEU A 6 -0.22 -0.12 18.79
C LEU A 6 -0.95 0.92 17.94
N LEU A 7 -2.17 1.32 18.31
CA LEU A 7 -2.91 2.37 17.60
C LEU A 7 -2.40 3.79 17.92
N SER A 8 -1.83 4.02 19.11
CA SER A 8 -1.32 5.34 19.50
C SER A 8 0.05 5.69 18.90
N LEU A 9 0.79 4.72 18.36
CA LEU A 9 2.16 4.95 17.86
C LEU A 9 2.20 5.51 16.43
N PHE A 10 1.07 5.54 15.71
CA PHE A 10 1.01 5.97 14.31
C PHE A 10 0.67 7.46 14.11
N VAL A 11 0.48 8.24 15.18
CA VAL A 11 0.01 9.65 15.06
C VAL A 11 1.13 10.69 15.25
N THR A 12 2.37 10.29 15.53
CA THR A 12 3.46 11.25 15.75
C THR A 12 4.69 10.92 14.89
N LEU A 13 4.61 11.23 13.59
CA LEU A 13 5.81 11.43 12.77
C LEU A 13 6.23 12.91 12.87
N PRO A 14 7.54 13.20 12.98
CA PRO A 14 8.06 14.53 13.28
C PRO A 14 7.77 15.52 12.14
N THR A 15 7.17 16.65 12.50
CA THR A 15 6.86 17.81 11.64
C THR A 15 8.09 18.68 11.36
N THR A 16 9.30 18.11 11.31
CA THR A 16 10.52 18.90 11.13
C THR A 16 11.40 18.35 10.03
N ALA A 17 11.58 19.20 9.01
CA ALA A 17 12.66 19.24 8.02
C ALA A 17 12.26 18.90 6.58
N PHE A 18 11.54 19.82 5.93
CA PHE A 18 11.88 20.30 4.58
C PHE A 18 11.39 21.74 4.46
N ALA A 19 12.25 22.68 4.89
CA ALA A 19 12.22 24.02 4.33
C ALA A 19 12.83 23.92 2.93
N THR A 20 12.04 24.22 1.90
CA THR A 20 12.56 24.42 0.55
C THR A 20 11.72 25.51 -0.09
N ASP A 21 12.43 26.45 -0.69
CA ASP A 21 11.99 27.78 -1.09
C ASP A 21 10.64 27.80 -1.81
N ARG A 22 9.70 28.56 -1.24
CA ARG A 22 8.50 29.04 -1.94
C ARG A 22 8.90 30.24 -2.77
N GLU A 23 9.52 30.02 -3.93
CA GLU A 23 9.59 31.08 -4.92
C GLU A 23 9.49 30.51 -6.33
N ASN A 24 8.35 30.82 -6.96
CA ASN A 24 8.02 30.75 -8.39
C ASN A 24 7.25 29.52 -8.94
N ALA A 25 6.09 29.87 -9.52
CA ALA A 25 5.31 29.19 -10.56
C ALA A 25 4.11 28.31 -10.12
N PRO A 26 3.01 28.31 -10.91
CA PRO A 26 1.65 28.54 -10.41
C PRO A 26 0.97 27.29 -9.84
N ASP A 27 0.38 27.46 -8.66
CA ASP A 27 -0.58 26.57 -8.02
C ASP A 27 -1.85 26.41 -8.88
N ALA A 28 -1.85 25.46 -9.81
CA ALA A 28 -3.00 24.58 -9.87
C ALA A 28 -2.82 23.59 -8.72
N ALA A 29 -3.25 23.99 -7.51
CA ALA A 29 -3.04 23.24 -6.28
C ALA A 29 -3.44 21.77 -6.49
N SER A 30 -2.46 20.90 -6.73
CA SER A 30 -2.76 19.49 -6.89
C SER A 30 -3.34 19.01 -5.56
N PRO A 31 -4.44 18.23 -5.58
CA PRO A 31 -5.20 18.00 -4.36
C PRO A 31 -4.34 17.36 -3.27
N VAL A 32 -4.53 17.86 -2.05
CA VAL A 32 -3.71 17.49 -0.88
C VAL A 32 -4.01 16.05 -0.48
N ASN A 33 -5.25 15.61 -0.67
CA ASN A 33 -5.70 14.30 -0.24
C ASN A 33 -6.24 13.48 -1.43
N GLN A 34 -6.11 12.17 -1.32
CA GLN A 34 -6.62 11.22 -2.29
C GLN A 34 -7.23 10.03 -1.55
N LEU A 35 -8.31 9.51 -2.09
CA LEU A 35 -8.91 8.25 -1.68
C LEU A 35 -9.03 7.34 -2.89
N ALA A 36 -8.51 6.13 -2.79
CA ALA A 36 -8.52 5.14 -3.85
C ALA A 36 -9.13 3.83 -3.38
N LEU A 37 -9.96 3.23 -4.22
CA LEU A 37 -10.23 1.81 -4.21
C LEU A 37 -9.06 1.10 -4.91
N ARG A 38 -8.51 0.08 -4.26
CA ARG A 38 -7.44 -0.75 -4.79
C ARG A 38 -7.91 -2.18 -4.90
N LEU A 39 -7.72 -2.77 -6.07
CA LEU A 39 -8.08 -4.15 -6.38
C LEU A 39 -6.85 -4.83 -6.96
N GLY A 40 -6.48 -6.00 -6.48
CA GLY A 40 -5.34 -6.72 -7.02
C GLY A 40 -5.04 -8.01 -6.28
N VAL A 41 -3.97 -8.69 -6.65
CA VAL A 41 -3.57 -9.95 -6.00
C VAL A 41 -2.27 -9.71 -5.23
N GLY A 42 -2.21 -10.18 -3.99
CA GLY A 42 -1.03 -10.03 -3.12
C GLY A 42 -0.72 -8.60 -2.70
N THR A 43 -1.64 -7.66 -2.93
CA THR A 43 -1.38 -6.23 -2.68
C THR A 43 -1.18 -5.97 -1.18
N PRO A 44 -0.53 -4.85 -0.79
CA PRO A 44 -0.38 -4.49 0.61
C PRO A 44 -1.69 -4.33 1.39
N VAL A 45 -2.82 -4.16 0.71
CA VAL A 45 -4.17 -4.09 1.30
C VAL A 45 -5.00 -5.36 1.03
N GLY A 46 -4.38 -6.44 0.55
CA GLY A 46 -5.03 -7.71 0.24
C GLY A 46 -5.58 -7.78 -1.18
N LEU A 47 -6.76 -8.39 -1.34
CA LEU A 47 -7.44 -8.53 -2.63
C LEU A 47 -8.18 -7.27 -3.05
N ALA A 48 -8.78 -6.60 -2.06
CA ALA A 48 -9.50 -5.36 -2.23
C ALA A 48 -9.35 -4.49 -0.98
N GLY A 49 -9.19 -3.19 -1.17
CA GLY A 49 -9.03 -2.26 -0.07
C GLY A 49 -9.24 -0.81 -0.44
N LEU A 50 -9.32 0.04 0.58
CA LEU A 50 -9.33 1.48 0.46
C LEU A 50 -7.96 2.02 0.89
N GLU A 51 -7.46 2.99 0.15
CA GLU A 51 -6.21 3.66 0.47
C GLU A 51 -6.42 5.16 0.46
N TYR A 52 -6.05 5.79 1.57
CA TYR A 52 -5.98 7.22 1.71
C TYR A 52 -4.54 7.68 1.52
N SER A 53 -4.31 8.68 0.68
CA SER A 53 -3.00 9.30 0.52
C SER A 53 -3.06 10.78 0.81
N ARG A 54 -2.09 11.26 1.60
CA ARG A 54 -1.88 12.68 1.87
C ARG A 54 -0.56 13.12 1.28
N ARG A 55 -0.61 14.17 0.48
CA ARG A 55 0.58 14.84 -0.05
C ARG A 55 1.29 15.61 1.06
N VAL A 56 2.60 15.40 1.16
CA VAL A 56 3.48 16.08 2.13
C VAL A 56 4.35 17.13 1.43
N SER A 57 4.71 16.91 0.16
CA SER A 57 5.40 17.88 -0.69
C SER A 57 4.93 17.76 -2.14
N SER A 58 5.47 18.57 -3.06
CA SER A 58 5.14 18.48 -4.49
C SER A 58 5.41 17.10 -5.09
N VAL A 59 6.37 16.35 -4.54
CA VAL A 59 6.81 15.04 -5.03
C VAL A 59 6.50 13.90 -4.06
N ALA A 60 6.27 14.18 -2.77
CA ALA A 60 6.12 13.14 -1.74
C ALA A 60 4.70 13.07 -1.18
N SER A 61 4.26 11.84 -0.89
CA SER A 61 3.02 11.57 -0.17
C SER A 61 3.18 10.43 0.82
N ILE A 62 2.31 10.37 1.81
CA ILE A 62 2.18 9.24 2.72
C ILE A 62 0.79 8.66 2.51
N SER A 63 0.74 7.36 2.26
CA SER A 63 -0.51 6.62 2.11
C SER A 63 -0.70 5.62 3.24
N GLY A 64 -1.94 5.45 3.64
CA GLY A 64 -2.39 4.45 4.59
C GLY A 64 -3.62 3.75 4.02
N GLY A 65 -3.65 2.43 4.10
CA GLY A 65 -4.70 1.63 3.51
C GLY A 65 -5.20 0.53 4.43
N VAL A 66 -6.47 0.18 4.24
CA VAL A 66 -7.12 -0.95 4.90
C VAL A 66 -7.80 -1.78 3.85
N GLY A 67 -7.78 -3.10 4.01
CA GLY A 67 -8.46 -3.98 3.09
C GLY A 67 -8.59 -5.39 3.61
N MET A 68 -8.88 -6.30 2.70
CA MET A 68 -9.18 -7.68 3.01
C MET A 68 -8.38 -8.58 2.08
N ASN A 69 -7.59 -9.47 2.67
CA ASN A 69 -7.06 -10.62 1.96
C ASN A 69 -8.04 -11.81 2.11
N ALA A 70 -7.78 -12.92 1.41
CA ALA A 70 -8.67 -14.09 1.45
C ALA A 70 -8.94 -14.61 2.88
N LYS A 71 -7.99 -14.43 3.80
CA LYS A 71 -8.08 -14.95 5.17
C LYS A 71 -8.26 -13.89 6.25
N THR A 72 -7.68 -12.70 6.08
CA THR A 72 -7.62 -11.71 7.16
C THR A 72 -7.65 -10.27 6.66
N PRO A 73 -8.09 -9.32 7.52
CA PRO A 73 -7.91 -7.90 7.26
C PRO A 73 -6.44 -7.53 7.11
N GLN A 74 -6.16 -6.56 6.25
CA GLN A 74 -4.83 -6.00 6.08
C GLN A 74 -4.82 -4.50 6.34
N LEU A 75 -3.71 -4.03 6.92
CA LEU A 75 -3.40 -2.62 7.11
C LEU A 75 -2.05 -2.33 6.46
N ALA A 76 -1.94 -1.22 5.74
CA ALA A 76 -0.71 -0.81 5.07
C ALA A 76 -0.40 0.66 5.30
N VAL A 77 0.88 1.00 5.32
CA VAL A 77 1.37 2.38 5.27
C VAL A 77 2.55 2.45 4.30
N MET A 78 2.49 3.37 3.35
CA MET A 78 3.52 3.55 2.33
C MET A 78 3.80 5.03 2.06
N PRO A 79 4.98 5.56 2.45
CA PRO A 79 5.51 6.76 1.81
C PRO A 79 5.77 6.49 0.33
N ARG A 80 5.51 7.51 -0.49
CA ARG A 80 5.64 7.49 -1.94
C ARG A 80 6.31 8.74 -2.45
N VAL A 81 7.08 8.57 -3.52
CA VAL A 81 7.61 9.66 -4.33
C VAL A 81 7.02 9.52 -5.73
N SER A 82 6.57 10.63 -6.30
CA SER A 82 5.87 10.67 -7.58
C SER A 82 6.26 11.89 -8.40
N HIS A 83 6.11 11.78 -9.71
CA HIS A 83 6.31 12.86 -10.65
C HIS A 83 5.12 12.94 -11.62
N PHE A 84 4.77 14.17 -12.00
CA PHE A 84 3.67 14.45 -12.91
C PHE A 84 4.18 14.81 -14.30
N LEU A 85 3.65 14.13 -15.31
CA LEU A 85 3.86 14.40 -16.73
C LEU A 85 2.49 14.73 -17.35
N GLY A 86 2.05 15.98 -17.15
CA GLY A 86 0.69 16.40 -17.52
C GLY A 86 -0.37 15.69 -16.68
N HIS A 87 -1.20 14.88 -17.33
CA HIS A 87 -2.24 14.07 -16.66
C HIS A 87 -1.72 12.74 -16.12
N LEU A 88 -0.48 12.37 -16.44
CA LEU A 88 0.14 11.14 -15.99
C LEU A 88 0.92 11.36 -14.68
N GLU A 89 0.75 10.49 -13.71
CA GLU A 89 1.53 10.41 -12.49
C GLU A 89 2.28 9.08 -12.49
N VAL A 90 3.60 9.13 -12.32
CA VAL A 90 4.43 7.92 -12.16
C VAL A 90 5.08 8.03 -10.80
N GLY A 91 5.14 6.92 -10.05
CA GLY A 91 5.81 6.96 -8.77
C GLY A 91 6.23 5.61 -8.24
N VAL A 92 6.94 5.69 -7.12
CA VAL A 92 7.45 4.55 -6.37
C VAL A 92 7.09 4.71 -4.90
N GLY A 93 6.89 3.58 -4.22
CA GLY A 93 6.58 3.54 -2.80
C GLY A 93 7.36 2.46 -2.09
N VAL A 94 7.71 2.70 -0.83
CA VAL A 94 8.28 1.69 0.04
C VAL A 94 7.57 1.79 1.38
N GLY A 95 7.11 0.68 1.94
CA GLY A 95 6.39 0.73 3.20
C GLY A 95 6.18 -0.63 3.82
N PHE A 96 5.18 -0.71 4.68
CA PHE A 96 4.89 -1.90 5.45
C PHE A 96 3.41 -2.25 5.40
N SER A 97 3.11 -3.53 5.53
CA SER A 97 1.76 -3.99 5.80
C SER A 97 1.74 -5.03 6.90
N VAL A 98 0.60 -5.12 7.60
CA VAL A 98 0.33 -6.13 8.62
C VAL A 98 -0.99 -6.81 8.26
N GLY A 99 -0.97 -8.13 8.31
CA GLY A 99 -2.13 -8.97 8.03
C GLY A 99 -1.69 -10.37 7.67
N GLY A 100 -2.60 -11.15 7.11
CA GLY A 100 -2.28 -12.47 6.57
C GLY A 100 -1.94 -12.37 5.10
N MET A 101 -1.12 -13.31 4.62
CA MET A 101 -0.68 -13.38 3.23
C MET A 101 -1.17 -14.68 2.63
N THR A 102 -1.75 -14.58 1.43
CA THR A 102 -2.14 -15.69 0.59
C THR A 102 -1.13 -15.71 -0.54
N SER A 103 -0.46 -16.84 -0.78
CA SER A 103 0.51 -16.91 -1.87
C SER A 103 -0.20 -16.78 -3.22
N PHE A 104 0.53 -16.36 -4.26
CA PHE A 104 -0.03 -16.32 -5.61
C PHE A 104 -0.48 -17.71 -6.08
N GLU A 105 0.28 -18.75 -5.70
CA GLU A 105 -0.06 -20.16 -5.95
C GLU A 105 -1.37 -20.53 -5.26
N GLU A 106 -1.56 -20.17 -3.99
CA GLU A 106 -2.81 -20.42 -3.24
C GLU A 106 -3.99 -19.64 -3.84
N ALA A 107 -3.77 -18.42 -4.33
CA ALA A 107 -4.81 -17.60 -4.93
C ALA A 107 -5.23 -18.04 -6.34
N MET A 108 -4.34 -18.69 -7.10
CA MET A 108 -4.56 -19.03 -8.52
C MET A 108 -4.62 -20.55 -8.80
N SER A 109 -4.29 -21.41 -7.84
CA SER A 109 -4.31 -22.86 -8.00
C SER A 109 -5.74 -23.42 -7.87
N ALA A 110 -6.04 -24.41 -8.71
CA ALA A 110 -7.26 -25.22 -8.59
C ALA A 110 -7.21 -26.20 -7.40
N ASP A 111 -6.01 -26.49 -6.89
CA ASP A 111 -5.76 -27.26 -5.67
C ASP A 111 -4.90 -26.39 -4.71
N PRO A 112 -5.55 -25.51 -3.92
CA PRO A 112 -4.84 -24.53 -3.12
C PRO A 112 -4.17 -25.20 -1.93
N VAL A 113 -2.84 -25.20 -1.93
CA VAL A 113 -2.03 -25.57 -0.77
C VAL A 113 -1.90 -24.35 0.12
N GLU A 114 -2.27 -24.46 1.40
CA GLU A 114 -2.07 -23.37 2.37
C GLU A 114 -0.57 -23.09 2.53
N ARG A 115 -0.09 -22.03 1.90
CA ARG A 115 1.31 -21.58 1.95
C ARG A 115 1.46 -20.16 2.50
N GLY A 116 0.38 -19.68 3.11
CA GLY A 116 0.25 -18.34 3.65
C GLY A 116 0.78 -18.18 5.06
N THR A 117 0.80 -16.94 5.50
CA THR A 117 0.99 -16.56 6.91
C THR A 117 -0.34 -16.02 7.41
N ASP A 118 -0.81 -16.44 8.58
CA ASP A 118 -2.08 -15.93 9.14
C ASP A 118 -1.96 -14.48 9.61
N LEU A 119 -0.81 -14.15 10.22
CA LEU A 119 -0.48 -12.78 10.60
C LEU A 119 1.03 -12.53 10.56
N GLY A 120 1.45 -11.57 9.74
CA GLY A 120 2.84 -11.16 9.59
C GLY A 120 2.99 -9.66 9.36
N LEU A 121 4.23 -9.19 9.53
CA LEU A 121 4.69 -7.88 9.09
C LEU A 121 5.45 -8.05 7.78
N PHE A 122 5.07 -7.29 6.77
CA PHE A 122 5.66 -7.31 5.44
C PHE A 122 6.32 -5.98 5.13
N GLY A 123 7.46 -6.03 4.45
CA GLY A 123 8.09 -4.89 3.81
C GLY A 123 7.75 -4.90 2.32
N ASN A 124 7.27 -3.77 1.81
CA ASN A 124 6.68 -3.66 0.49
C ASN A 124 7.42 -2.61 -0.35
N GLY A 125 7.70 -2.93 -1.61
CA GLY A 125 8.12 -1.98 -2.64
C GLY A 125 7.10 -1.96 -3.76
N GLU A 126 6.76 -0.77 -4.25
CA GLU A 126 5.72 -0.56 -5.27
C GLU A 126 6.19 0.42 -6.35
N LEU A 127 5.80 0.14 -7.58
CA LEU A 127 5.76 1.08 -8.70
C LEU A 127 4.29 1.32 -9.07
N PHE A 128 3.93 2.56 -9.39
CA PHE A 128 2.57 2.89 -9.81
C PHE A 128 2.53 3.92 -10.93
N LEU A 129 1.44 3.87 -11.68
CA LEU A 129 1.11 4.75 -12.79
C LEU A 129 -0.36 5.17 -12.66
N ARG A 130 -0.66 6.47 -12.65
CA ARG A 130 -2.04 6.99 -12.63
C ARG A 130 -2.28 7.95 -13.76
N VAL A 131 -3.45 7.86 -14.38
CA VAL A 131 -3.96 8.85 -15.32
C VAL A 131 -5.06 9.64 -14.64
N ARG A 132 -4.93 10.97 -14.62
CA ARG A 132 -5.87 11.89 -14.00
C ARG A 132 -6.80 12.52 -15.02
N PHE A 133 -8.10 12.44 -14.75
CA PHE A 133 -9.17 13.05 -15.54
C PHE A 133 -9.94 14.01 -14.62
N SER A 134 -9.35 15.18 -14.34
CA SER A 134 -9.81 16.13 -13.29
C SER A 134 -9.53 15.61 -11.87
N ARG A 135 -10.53 15.61 -10.98
CA ARG A 135 -10.42 15.11 -9.61
C ARG A 135 -10.36 13.60 -9.50
N TYR A 136 -10.65 12.88 -10.58
CA TYR A 136 -10.65 11.41 -10.59
C TYR A 136 -9.38 10.87 -11.24
N PHE A 137 -8.98 9.68 -10.84
CA PHE A 137 -7.86 8.98 -11.46
C PHE A 137 -8.10 7.48 -11.54
N VAL A 138 -7.46 6.87 -12.53
CA VAL A 138 -7.32 5.42 -12.66
C VAL A 138 -5.85 5.10 -12.74
N GLY A 139 -5.44 3.95 -12.21
CA GLY A 139 -4.04 3.58 -12.22
C GLY A 139 -3.79 2.09 -12.18
N LEU A 140 -2.54 1.77 -12.47
CA LEU A 140 -1.96 0.45 -12.33
C LEU A 140 -0.87 0.54 -11.26
N PHE A 141 -0.72 -0.52 -10.49
CA PHE A 141 0.40 -0.67 -9.58
C PHE A 141 0.91 -2.10 -9.58
N GLY A 142 2.19 -2.25 -9.26
CA GLY A 142 2.84 -3.54 -9.15
C GLY A 142 4.09 -3.45 -8.30
N GLY A 143 4.47 -4.56 -7.68
CA GLY A 143 5.54 -4.52 -6.70
C GLY A 143 5.86 -5.85 -6.10
N TYR A 144 6.56 -5.76 -4.98
CA TYR A 144 7.12 -6.90 -4.27
C TYR A 144 6.95 -6.71 -2.77
N SER A 145 6.52 -7.78 -2.10
CA SER A 145 6.34 -7.86 -0.64
C SER A 145 7.24 -8.96 -0.08
N ARG A 146 7.86 -8.67 1.06
CA ARG A 146 8.69 -9.62 1.81
C ARG A 146 8.22 -9.75 3.24
N LEU A 147 7.98 -10.97 3.69
CA LEU A 147 7.71 -11.29 5.09
C LEU A 147 8.96 -10.98 5.93
N LEU A 148 8.83 -10.01 6.84
CA LEU A 148 9.88 -9.59 7.76
C LEU A 148 9.76 -10.33 9.09
N VAL A 149 8.54 -10.44 9.60
CA VAL A 149 8.23 -11.09 10.87
C VAL A 149 6.92 -11.84 10.73
N GLU A 150 6.92 -13.10 11.16
CA GLU A 150 5.70 -13.91 11.27
C GLU A 150 5.24 -13.92 12.73
N PHE A 151 4.05 -13.38 12.99
CA PHE A 151 3.48 -13.31 14.33
C PHE A 151 2.64 -14.56 14.65
N LEU A 152 1.87 -15.04 13.68
CA LEU A 152 1.06 -16.24 13.78
C LEU A 152 1.32 -17.13 12.57
N LYS A 153 1.65 -18.38 12.85
CA LYS A 153 1.90 -19.41 11.84
C LYS A 153 0.58 -20.13 11.54
N PRO A 154 0.37 -20.56 10.28
CA PRO A 154 -0.73 -21.46 9.97
C PRO A 154 -0.60 -22.78 10.76
N ASP A 155 -1.75 -23.40 11.02
CA ASP A 155 -1.84 -24.70 11.69
C ASP A 155 -1.20 -25.82 10.86
N ASP A 156 -1.30 -25.73 9.53
CA ASP A 156 -0.58 -26.59 8.60
C ASP A 156 0.84 -26.06 8.34
N ARG A 157 1.85 -26.87 8.70
CA ARG A 157 3.27 -26.57 8.51
C ARG A 157 3.93 -27.43 7.43
N THR A 158 3.13 -28.15 6.65
CA THR A 158 3.63 -29.09 5.63
C THR A 158 4.49 -28.36 4.59
N TYR A 159 4.25 -27.06 4.39
CA TYR A 159 5.03 -26.20 3.50
C TYR A 159 5.51 -24.93 4.22
N PRO A 160 6.77 -24.49 3.99
CA PRO A 160 7.26 -23.24 4.54
C PRO A 160 6.50 -22.06 3.92
N ALA A 161 6.20 -21.05 4.74
CA ALA A 161 5.58 -19.81 4.28
C ALA A 161 6.43 -19.18 3.16
N GLN A 162 5.78 -18.79 2.06
CA GLN A 162 6.44 -18.07 0.98
C GLN A 162 6.91 -16.71 1.53
N LYS A 163 8.21 -16.45 1.55
CA LYS A 163 8.74 -15.22 2.15
C LYS A 163 8.60 -13.99 1.25
N ASP A 164 8.43 -14.22 -0.04
CA ASP A 164 8.59 -13.22 -1.08
C ASP A 164 7.46 -13.35 -2.10
N VAL A 165 6.66 -12.30 -2.28
CA VAL A 165 5.45 -12.32 -3.12
C VAL A 165 5.42 -11.09 -4.02
N PHE A 166 5.21 -11.33 -5.31
CA PHE A 166 4.89 -10.26 -6.26
C PHE A 166 3.42 -9.91 -6.20
N PHE A 167 3.12 -8.63 -6.36
CA PHE A 167 1.75 -8.15 -6.39
C PHE A 167 1.51 -7.20 -7.54
N GLY A 168 0.24 -7.06 -7.90
CA GLY A 168 -0.20 -6.10 -8.90
C GLY A 168 -1.69 -5.91 -8.90
N GLY A 169 -2.13 -4.77 -9.41
CA GLY A 169 -3.54 -4.40 -9.38
C GLY A 169 -3.89 -3.11 -10.09
N LEU A 170 -5.17 -2.76 -9.95
CA LEU A 170 -5.80 -1.56 -10.44
C LEU A 170 -6.17 -0.66 -9.27
N GLU A 171 -6.08 0.64 -9.48
CA GLU A 171 -6.63 1.62 -8.55
C GLU A 171 -7.58 2.58 -9.27
N LEU A 172 -8.65 2.95 -8.57
CA LEU A 172 -9.63 3.96 -8.98
C LEU A 172 -9.83 4.89 -7.82
N GLY A 173 -9.66 6.19 -8.02
CA GLY A 173 -9.74 7.13 -6.91
C GLY A 173 -10.18 8.52 -7.27
N ALA A 174 -10.32 9.31 -6.22
CA ALA A 174 -10.63 10.73 -6.27
C ALA A 174 -9.65 11.52 -5.40
N ALA A 175 -9.36 12.74 -5.83
CA ALA A 175 -8.44 13.67 -5.23
C ALA A 175 -9.22 14.93 -4.78
N PHE A 176 -8.96 15.41 -3.56
CA PHE A 176 -9.70 16.52 -2.93
C PHE A 176 -8.86 17.31 -1.92
#